data_AF-A0A9D8IFR4-F1
#
_entry.id   AF-A0A9D8IFR4-F1
#
_cell.length_a   1.000
_cell.length_b   1.000
_cell.length_c   1.000
_cell.angle_alpha   90.00
_cell.angle_beta   90.00
_cell.angle_gamma   90.00
#
_symmetry.space_group_name_H-M   'P 1'
#
loop_
_entity.id
_entity.type
_entity.pdbx_description
1 polymer ?
#
loop_
_entity_poly.entity_id
_entity_poly.type
_entity_poly.pdbx_seq_one_letter_code
_entity_poly.pdbx_strand_id
1 'polypeptide(L)'
;MNKDWILQTKETRRAFSNATWVPLRASINDEKGNVKNIGYIGDYFGCGSAAFPPEHRKFVEDRLGWSDIGIGHTVAPYAYEDGYYASIDQFQYNDKEPIGVNLVFEHPQPVVGGEQWILNPDLVVALHLIKEGMNWVRPEEDFVVVARERFNERGEYQLIEIKREFLLDYLAARNLSLRLSYYRQRVENVPLLEGSEYAELTELREERNGGRFELRIRDINDVFGGGWATFRAWRTDVDEDEDAPVMGPGNDHNTGHESSQGQRGGYQGVRVEGEFWRDEWIEHQSQSMRVRGDADTNLPQFIVETDGKRMASSELDNEDIGRWLWFRSTVVTDLLGHRGFALKWYTAETGAICSTSSYATHFGINSADLLTVYAYDIARLPPWEQHIWAAHNVAPDGKVSRELLAAQVKTQPAPTHAVEEMFFGSMRMLEQGFRKKFGVNLFCHDIEDKSAMQHVSRFHSKDRASLLRLAKELVRVFSDRLNIRDLRKLSTHAEKEKIGSNKLLQDILSQKVGADKARQVFAEIAGAYDMRVGDAHPPGSKIADAIKLAGIDQSRSYLRQGEQLIHNFGRSVWFTGKYLFGQPEPHES
;
A
#
# COMPACT_ATOMS: atom_id res chain seq x y z
N MET A 1 -6.04 18.29 35.50
CA MET A 1 -6.09 18.88 34.13
C MET A 1 -6.46 20.36 34.25
N ASN A 2 -6.80 21.08 33.17
CA ASN A 2 -7.20 22.50 33.25
C ASN A 2 -8.61 22.76 32.69
N LYS A 3 -9.13 23.97 32.89
CA LYS A 3 -10.46 24.40 32.42
C LYS A 3 -10.68 24.18 30.91
N ASP A 4 -9.70 24.49 30.07
CA ASP A 4 -9.83 24.28 28.62
C ASP A 4 -9.97 22.80 28.25
N TRP A 5 -9.27 21.91 28.96
CA TRP A 5 -9.33 20.47 28.74
C TRP A 5 -10.72 19.92 29.03
N ILE A 6 -11.29 20.20 30.21
CA ILE A 6 -12.62 19.68 30.58
C ILE A 6 -13.73 20.27 29.69
N LEU A 7 -13.58 21.53 29.28
CA LEU A 7 -14.54 22.21 28.40
C LEU A 7 -14.44 21.77 26.94
N GLN A 8 -13.39 21.08 26.51
CA GLN A 8 -13.21 20.56 25.15
C GLN A 8 -13.33 21.65 24.06
N THR A 9 -12.87 22.87 24.34
CA THR A 9 -13.10 24.04 23.48
C THR A 9 -12.46 23.90 22.10
N LYS A 10 -11.32 23.19 22.00
CA LYS A 10 -10.63 22.95 20.73
C LYS A 10 -11.29 21.82 19.94
N GLU A 11 -11.65 20.73 20.60
CA GLU A 11 -12.20 19.53 19.99
C GLU A 11 -13.60 19.78 19.43
N THR A 12 -14.45 20.48 20.18
CA THR A 12 -15.82 20.78 19.73
C THR A 12 -15.88 21.71 18.52
N ARG A 13 -14.84 22.53 18.28
CA ARG A 13 -14.76 23.41 17.09
C ARG A 13 -14.39 22.66 15.80
N ARG A 14 -13.77 21.50 15.90
CA ARG A 14 -13.29 20.74 14.73
C ARG A 14 -14.43 19.92 14.13
N ALA A 15 -14.57 19.95 12.82
CA ALA A 15 -15.58 19.21 12.05
C ALA A 15 -14.92 18.12 11.20
N PHE A 16 -15.48 16.92 11.19
CA PHE A 16 -14.96 15.79 10.41
C PHE A 16 -15.23 15.96 8.91
N SER A 17 -16.26 16.72 8.54
CA SER A 17 -16.56 17.22 7.19
C SER A 17 -15.42 18.03 6.59
N ASN A 18 -14.53 18.60 7.41
CA ASN A 18 -13.33 19.32 6.96
C ASN A 18 -12.02 18.58 7.28
N ALA A 19 -12.10 17.39 7.87
CA ALA A 19 -10.93 16.60 8.23
C ALA A 19 -10.43 15.77 7.05
N THR A 20 -9.12 15.47 7.05
CA THR A 20 -8.54 14.50 6.10
C THR A 20 -9.04 13.08 6.39
N TRP A 21 -9.23 12.75 7.66
CA TRP A 21 -9.67 11.43 8.12
C TRP A 21 -11.03 11.51 8.78
N VAL A 22 -11.90 10.57 8.42
CA VAL A 22 -13.28 10.47 8.88
C VAL A 22 -13.44 9.15 9.65
N PRO A 23 -13.81 9.19 10.93
CA PRO A 23 -14.06 7.98 11.70
C PRO A 23 -15.34 7.31 11.22
N LEU A 24 -15.24 6.06 10.76
CA LEU A 24 -16.42 5.26 10.42
C LEU A 24 -16.99 4.56 11.66
N ARG A 25 -16.12 4.15 12.58
CA ARG A 25 -16.48 3.61 13.89
C ARG A 25 -15.35 3.86 14.87
N ALA A 26 -15.64 4.33 16.08
CA ALA A 26 -14.63 4.60 17.10
C ALA A 26 -15.14 4.32 18.52
N SER A 27 -14.31 3.70 19.34
CA SER A 27 -14.46 3.57 20.78
C SER A 27 -13.08 3.70 21.41
N ILE A 28 -12.69 4.93 21.69
CA ILE A 28 -11.37 5.27 22.22
C ILE A 28 -11.56 5.69 23.67
N ASN A 29 -10.92 4.97 24.58
CA ASN A 29 -10.95 5.27 26.01
C ASN A 29 -9.53 5.34 26.56
N ASP A 30 -9.19 6.45 27.22
CA ASP A 30 -7.95 6.63 27.99
C ASP A 30 -8.32 6.98 29.43
N GLU A 31 -8.04 6.06 30.35
CA GLU A 31 -8.40 6.18 31.76
C GLU A 31 -7.17 6.03 32.65
N LYS A 32 -7.12 6.83 33.72
CA LYS A 32 -6.10 6.75 34.77
C LYS A 32 -6.76 6.74 36.13
N GLY A 33 -6.36 5.78 36.97
CA GLY A 33 -6.89 5.63 38.32
C GLY A 33 -8.21 4.84 38.36
N ASN A 34 -8.87 4.87 39.52
CA ASN A 34 -10.16 4.19 39.72
C ASN A 34 -11.28 5.23 39.65
N VAL A 35 -12.29 5.00 38.80
CA VAL A 35 -13.43 5.90 38.55
C VAL A 35 -14.16 6.39 39.82
N LYS A 36 -14.04 5.65 40.94
CA LYS A 36 -14.69 5.95 42.22
C LYS A 36 -13.82 6.77 43.18
N ASN A 37 -12.58 7.06 42.81
CA ASN A 37 -11.59 7.69 43.67
C ASN A 37 -11.18 9.06 43.13
N ILE A 38 -10.72 9.92 44.04
CA ILE A 38 -10.01 11.17 43.71
C ILE A 38 -8.76 10.86 42.87
N GLY A 39 -8.47 11.73 41.90
CA GLY A 39 -7.36 11.59 40.97
C GLY A 39 -7.67 10.73 39.74
N TYR A 40 -8.92 10.24 39.59
CA TYR A 40 -9.35 9.62 38.35
C TYR A 40 -9.41 10.65 37.22
N ILE A 41 -8.92 10.26 36.06
CA ILE A 41 -9.00 11.01 34.81
C ILE A 41 -9.52 10.06 33.73
N GLY A 42 -10.53 10.47 32.98
CA GLY A 42 -11.03 9.75 31.81
C GLY A 42 -11.17 10.68 30.59
N ASP A 43 -10.75 10.21 29.42
CA ASP A 43 -11.01 10.84 28.11
C ASP A 43 -11.57 9.77 27.17
N TYR A 44 -12.83 9.94 26.78
CA TYR A 44 -13.55 9.02 25.92
C TYR A 44 -14.01 9.70 24.63
N PHE A 45 -13.86 8.98 23.51
CA PHE A 45 -14.45 9.32 22.22
C PHE A 45 -15.13 8.10 21.60
N GLY A 46 -16.45 8.19 21.44
CA GLY A 46 -17.27 7.19 20.76
C GLY A 46 -17.86 7.76 19.47
N CYS A 47 -17.84 7.02 18.38
CA CYS A 47 -18.38 7.43 17.09
C CYS A 47 -18.99 6.25 16.35
N GLY A 48 -20.19 6.43 15.83
CA GLY A 48 -20.78 5.52 14.85
C GLY A 48 -21.18 6.29 13.58
N SER A 49 -21.34 5.56 12.49
CA SER A 49 -21.66 6.16 11.19
C SER A 49 -22.49 5.23 10.32
N ALA A 50 -23.34 5.84 9.50
CA ALA A 50 -24.10 5.16 8.46
C ALA A 50 -24.34 6.10 7.28
N ALA A 51 -24.39 5.55 6.07
CA ALA A 51 -24.60 6.31 4.84
C ALA A 51 -26.05 6.22 4.40
N PHE A 52 -26.64 7.35 4.00
CA PHE A 52 -28.07 7.46 3.69
C PHE A 52 -28.27 8.12 2.32
N PRO A 53 -29.26 7.66 1.54
CA PRO A 53 -29.61 8.32 0.29
C PRO A 53 -30.40 9.62 0.59
N PRO A 54 -30.42 10.58 -0.35
CA PRO A 54 -30.96 11.92 -0.10
C PRO A 54 -32.45 11.92 0.26
N GLU A 55 -33.23 10.96 -0.22
CA GLU A 55 -34.66 10.81 0.09
C GLU A 55 -34.94 10.57 1.58
N HIS A 56 -34.00 9.98 2.31
CA HIS A 56 -34.15 9.71 3.75
C HIS A 56 -33.52 10.79 4.64
N ARG A 57 -32.87 11.80 4.06
CA ARG A 57 -32.11 12.80 4.82
C ARG A 57 -32.92 13.47 5.93
N LYS A 58 -34.07 14.05 5.58
CA LYS A 58 -34.90 14.79 6.53
C LYS A 58 -35.37 13.89 7.68
N PHE A 59 -35.75 12.66 7.33
CA PHE A 59 -36.15 11.66 8.31
C PHE A 59 -35.01 11.35 9.29
N VAL A 60 -33.79 11.13 8.78
CA VAL A 60 -32.58 10.87 9.59
C VAL A 60 -32.27 12.04 10.50
N GLU A 61 -32.33 13.29 10.01
CA GLU A 61 -32.09 14.50 10.81
C GLU A 61 -33.10 14.67 11.95
N ASP A 62 -34.37 14.33 11.72
CA ASP A 62 -35.45 14.51 12.68
C ASP A 62 -35.54 13.36 13.72
N ARG A 63 -35.05 12.16 13.38
CA ARG A 63 -35.31 10.94 14.15
C ARG A 63 -34.09 10.23 14.71
N LEU A 64 -32.93 10.34 14.05
CA LEU A 64 -31.76 9.55 14.40
C LEU A 64 -30.67 10.42 15.03
N GLY A 65 -30.11 9.95 16.14
CA GLY A 65 -28.97 10.58 16.81
C GLY A 65 -28.04 9.56 17.44
N TRP A 66 -27.43 9.94 18.56
CA TRP A 66 -26.44 9.13 19.28
C TRP A 66 -26.92 7.73 19.66
N SER A 67 -28.18 7.59 20.07
CA SER A 67 -28.74 6.30 20.47
C SER A 67 -28.98 5.35 19.29
N ASP A 68 -29.13 5.89 18.08
CA ASP A 68 -29.51 5.12 16.89
C ASP A 68 -28.31 4.84 15.98
N ILE A 69 -27.40 5.81 15.82
CA ILE A 69 -26.26 5.75 14.90
C ILE A 69 -24.93 5.61 15.65
N GLY A 70 -24.87 6.01 16.93
CA GLY A 70 -23.63 6.05 17.71
C GLY A 70 -22.97 4.69 17.91
N ILE A 71 -21.91 4.63 18.72
CA ILE A 71 -21.14 3.39 18.89
C ILE A 71 -21.96 2.21 19.43
N GLY A 72 -23.08 2.46 20.10
CA GLY A 72 -23.98 1.41 20.58
C GLY A 72 -24.80 0.73 19.47
N HIS A 73 -24.82 1.27 18.25
CA HIS A 73 -25.47 0.65 17.10
C HIS A 73 -24.67 -0.59 16.69
N THR A 74 -25.33 -1.75 16.75
CA THR A 74 -24.80 -3.06 16.36
C THR A 74 -25.69 -3.66 15.28
N VAL A 75 -25.09 -4.37 14.33
CA VAL A 75 -25.81 -4.91 13.16
C VAL A 75 -25.51 -6.38 12.98
N ALA A 76 -26.56 -7.15 12.71
CA ALA A 76 -26.46 -8.57 12.40
C ALA A 76 -27.44 -8.92 11.27
N PRO A 77 -27.10 -9.89 10.40
CA PRO A 77 -28.07 -10.41 9.46
C PRO A 77 -29.25 -11.05 10.21
N TYR A 78 -30.45 -10.92 9.65
CA TYR A 78 -31.65 -11.49 10.26
C TYR A 78 -32.58 -12.08 9.20
N ALA A 79 -33.06 -13.31 9.45
CA ALA A 79 -34.03 -13.99 8.61
C ALA A 79 -35.39 -13.98 9.30
N TYR A 80 -36.36 -13.28 8.73
CA TYR A 80 -37.72 -13.21 9.25
C TYR A 80 -38.54 -14.43 8.81
N GLU A 81 -39.56 -14.79 9.59
CA GLU A 81 -40.43 -15.95 9.32
C GLU A 81 -41.17 -15.88 7.98
N ASP A 82 -41.42 -14.66 7.46
CA ASP A 82 -42.06 -14.44 6.17
C ASP A 82 -41.10 -14.54 4.97
N GLY A 83 -39.84 -14.91 5.22
CA GLY A 83 -38.82 -15.12 4.19
C GLY A 83 -38.02 -13.88 3.81
N TYR A 84 -38.29 -12.71 4.41
CA TYR A 84 -37.43 -11.54 4.22
C TYR A 84 -36.07 -11.77 4.90
N TYR A 85 -34.98 -11.43 4.21
CA TYR A 85 -33.62 -11.51 4.74
C TYR A 85 -32.99 -10.12 4.80
N ALA A 86 -32.72 -9.64 6.02
CA ALA A 86 -31.96 -8.44 6.28
C ALA A 86 -30.47 -8.75 6.17
N SER A 87 -29.80 -8.20 5.16
CA SER A 87 -28.35 -8.29 5.04
C SER A 87 -27.66 -7.28 5.96
N ILE A 88 -26.45 -7.62 6.43
CA ILE A 88 -25.70 -6.82 7.43
C ILE A 88 -25.34 -5.41 6.95
N ASP A 89 -25.28 -5.20 5.63
CA ASP A 89 -24.97 -3.91 5.04
C ASP A 89 -26.15 -2.92 5.12
N GLN A 90 -27.38 -3.38 5.34
CA GLN A 90 -28.55 -2.51 5.43
C GLN A 90 -28.63 -1.83 6.80
N PHE A 91 -28.70 -0.50 6.81
CA PHE A 91 -29.14 0.25 7.98
C PHE A 91 -30.67 0.29 8.00
N GLN A 92 -31.27 -0.34 9.01
CA GLN A 92 -32.72 -0.41 9.18
C GLN A 92 -33.16 0.49 10.33
N TYR A 93 -34.22 1.27 10.12
CA TYR A 93 -34.84 2.04 11.22
C TYR A 93 -35.78 1.16 12.04
N ASN A 94 -36.67 0.44 11.35
CA ASN A 94 -37.51 -0.62 11.89
C ASN A 94 -37.24 -1.92 11.13
N ASP A 95 -37.75 -3.03 11.66
CA ASP A 95 -37.75 -4.31 10.97
C ASP A 95 -38.25 -4.19 9.54
N LYS A 96 -37.42 -4.64 8.59
CA LYS A 96 -37.73 -4.64 7.14
C LYS A 96 -37.89 -3.24 6.54
N GLU A 97 -37.37 -2.21 7.20
CA GLU A 97 -37.35 -0.82 6.71
C GLU A 97 -35.91 -0.35 6.48
N PRO A 98 -35.22 -0.84 5.42
CA PRO A 98 -33.88 -0.39 5.08
C PRO A 98 -33.92 1.05 4.56
N ILE A 99 -33.19 1.94 5.23
CA ILE A 99 -33.12 3.37 4.90
C ILE A 99 -31.70 3.84 4.61
N GLY A 100 -30.68 2.99 4.81
CA GLY A 100 -29.29 3.36 4.61
C GLY A 100 -28.35 2.16 4.54
N VAL A 101 -27.06 2.43 4.66
CA VAL A 101 -25.97 1.46 4.51
C VAL A 101 -24.97 1.59 5.65
N ASN A 102 -24.64 0.47 6.28
CA ASN A 102 -23.56 0.36 7.26
C ASN A 102 -22.20 0.25 6.57
N LEU A 103 -21.21 1.02 7.03
CA LEU A 103 -19.86 0.98 6.45
C LEU A 103 -18.86 0.16 7.29
N VAL A 104 -19.21 -0.17 8.52
CA VAL A 104 -18.42 -1.04 9.40
C VAL A 104 -19.37 -2.02 10.08
N PHE A 105 -19.00 -3.30 10.10
CA PHE A 105 -19.76 -4.35 10.74
C PHE A 105 -19.06 -4.85 11.99
N GLU A 106 -19.86 -5.27 12.95
CA GLU A 106 -19.40 -5.96 14.14
C GLU A 106 -19.47 -7.47 13.95
N HIS A 107 -18.36 -8.14 14.23
CA HIS A 107 -18.25 -9.58 14.17
C HIS A 107 -17.77 -10.14 15.52
N PRO A 108 -18.72 -10.54 16.39
CA PRO A 108 -18.41 -11.22 17.64
C PRO A 108 -17.62 -12.52 17.41
N GLN A 109 -16.59 -12.76 18.23
CA GLN A 109 -15.73 -13.95 18.16
C GLN A 109 -15.99 -14.88 19.36
N PRO A 110 -17.00 -15.77 19.32
CA PRO A 110 -17.44 -16.52 20.49
C PRO A 110 -16.39 -17.50 21.06
N VAL A 111 -15.47 -18.00 20.22
CA VAL A 111 -14.46 -18.99 20.64
C VAL A 111 -13.21 -18.33 21.23
N VAL A 112 -12.76 -17.22 20.63
CA VAL A 112 -11.53 -16.53 21.04
C VAL A 112 -11.81 -15.42 22.07
N GLY A 113 -13.08 -14.97 22.15
CA GLY A 113 -13.48 -13.78 22.89
C GLY A 113 -13.22 -12.51 22.10
N GLY A 114 -14.00 -11.46 22.39
CA GLY A 114 -13.88 -10.14 21.76
C GLY A 114 -14.70 -9.99 20.47
N GLU A 115 -14.45 -8.89 19.78
CA GLU A 115 -15.22 -8.43 18.63
C GLU A 115 -14.28 -7.89 17.56
N GLN A 116 -14.49 -8.33 16.32
CA GLN A 116 -13.80 -7.80 15.17
C GLN A 116 -14.66 -6.75 14.48
N TRP A 117 -14.04 -5.67 14.02
CA TRP A 117 -14.69 -4.74 13.12
C TRP A 117 -14.28 -5.03 11.68
N ILE A 118 -15.27 -5.11 10.80
CA ILE A 118 -15.09 -5.43 9.38
C ILE A 118 -15.49 -4.20 8.58
N LEU A 119 -14.56 -3.64 7.80
CA LEU A 119 -14.89 -2.60 6.82
C LEU A 119 -15.80 -3.19 5.73
N ASN A 120 -16.83 -2.46 5.32
CA ASN A 120 -17.81 -2.95 4.35
C ASN A 120 -17.10 -3.45 3.06
N PRO A 121 -17.29 -4.73 2.66
CA PRO A 121 -16.64 -5.30 1.49
C PRO A 121 -16.97 -4.58 0.18
N ASP A 122 -18.17 -4.01 0.04
CA ASP A 122 -18.54 -3.20 -1.13
C ASP A 122 -17.66 -1.96 -1.23
N LEU A 123 -17.44 -1.25 -0.12
CA LEU A 123 -16.53 -0.10 -0.05
C LEU A 123 -15.08 -0.50 -0.39
N VAL A 124 -14.62 -1.62 0.16
CA VAL A 124 -13.26 -2.17 -0.09
C VAL A 124 -13.06 -2.46 -1.57
N VAL A 125 -14.01 -3.18 -2.18
CA VAL A 125 -13.93 -3.58 -3.59
C VAL A 125 -14.11 -2.37 -4.50
N ALA A 126 -15.09 -1.50 -4.25
CA ALA A 126 -15.33 -0.29 -5.05
C ALA A 126 -14.10 0.62 -5.12
N LEU A 127 -13.33 0.72 -4.03
CA LEU A 127 -12.10 1.52 -3.96
C LEU A 127 -10.83 0.72 -4.30
N HIS A 128 -10.94 -0.52 -4.80
CA HIS A 128 -9.85 -1.45 -5.10
C HIS A 128 -8.77 -1.52 -4.00
N LEU A 129 -9.21 -1.67 -2.75
CA LEU A 129 -8.31 -1.67 -1.59
C LEU A 129 -7.76 -3.06 -1.31
N ILE A 130 -6.50 -3.11 -0.88
CA ILE A 130 -5.88 -4.30 -0.30
C ILE A 130 -5.47 -4.01 1.15
N LYS A 131 -5.50 -5.04 2.02
CA LYS A 131 -5.10 -4.91 3.42
C LYS A 131 -3.60 -5.16 3.60
N GLU A 132 -2.91 -4.22 4.23
CA GLU A 132 -1.49 -4.27 4.59
C GLU A 132 -1.31 -3.95 6.08
N GLY A 133 -1.22 -5.00 6.89
CA GLY A 133 -1.20 -4.86 8.35
C GLY A 133 -2.49 -4.19 8.85
N MET A 134 -2.35 -3.00 9.43
CA MET A 134 -3.45 -2.18 9.97
C MET A 134 -4.00 -1.16 8.96
N ASN A 135 -3.48 -1.14 7.73
CA ASN A 135 -3.85 -0.18 6.70
C ASN A 135 -4.58 -0.86 5.56
N TRP A 136 -5.55 -0.16 4.98
CA TRP A 136 -6.12 -0.46 3.67
C TRP A 136 -5.54 0.52 2.67
N VAL A 137 -4.83 0.00 1.67
CA VAL A 137 -4.11 0.79 0.67
C VAL A 137 -4.72 0.57 -0.71
N ARG A 138 -4.63 1.58 -1.59
CA ARG A 138 -5.04 1.48 -3.00
C ARG A 138 -3.80 1.31 -3.88
N PRO A 139 -3.51 0.10 -4.41
CA PRO A 139 -2.31 -0.13 -5.24
C PRO A 139 -2.27 0.74 -6.49
N GLU A 140 -3.43 1.03 -7.09
CA GLU A 140 -3.57 1.84 -8.31
C GLU A 140 -3.22 3.32 -8.11
N GLU A 141 -3.01 3.79 -6.88
CA GLU A 141 -2.57 5.15 -6.53
C GLU A 141 -1.36 5.10 -5.59
N ASP A 142 -0.31 4.41 -6.04
CA ASP A 142 0.99 4.27 -5.35
C ASP A 142 0.86 3.77 -3.90
N PHE A 143 -0.04 2.80 -3.68
CA PHE A 143 -0.30 2.20 -2.35
C PHE A 143 -0.64 3.24 -1.27
N VAL A 144 -1.27 4.35 -1.66
CA VAL A 144 -1.76 5.35 -0.71
C VAL A 144 -2.67 4.71 0.33
N VAL A 145 -2.43 5.00 1.61
CA VAL A 145 -3.32 4.54 2.69
C VAL A 145 -4.66 5.26 2.56
N VAL A 146 -5.73 4.48 2.39
CA VAL A 146 -7.11 4.95 2.22
C VAL A 146 -7.89 4.80 3.51
N ALA A 147 -7.81 3.66 4.18
CA ALA A 147 -8.41 3.46 5.50
C ALA A 147 -7.40 2.86 6.47
N ARG A 148 -7.59 3.05 7.77
CA ARG A 148 -6.72 2.48 8.80
C ARG A 148 -7.49 2.04 10.02
N GLU A 149 -6.96 1.00 10.64
CA GLU A 149 -7.48 0.36 11.84
C GLU A 149 -6.54 0.68 13.00
N ARG A 150 -7.11 0.94 14.18
CA ARG A 150 -6.34 1.12 15.42
C ARG A 150 -6.84 0.16 16.48
N PHE A 151 -5.89 -0.40 17.22
CA PHE A 151 -6.13 -1.35 18.30
C PHE A 151 -5.59 -0.81 19.62
N ASN A 152 -6.17 -1.24 20.73
CA ASN A 152 -5.62 -0.99 22.07
C ASN A 152 -4.50 -1.99 22.41
N GLU A 153 -3.91 -1.87 23.59
CA GLU A 153 -2.85 -2.76 24.07
C GLU A 153 -3.29 -4.24 24.23
N ARG A 154 -4.60 -4.49 24.32
CA ARG A 154 -5.20 -5.82 24.40
C ARG A 154 -5.50 -6.42 23.03
N GLY A 155 -5.25 -5.68 21.94
CA GLY A 155 -5.56 -6.10 20.58
C GLY A 155 -7.02 -5.91 20.17
N GLU A 156 -7.81 -5.15 20.94
CA GLU A 156 -9.22 -4.86 20.63
C GLU A 156 -9.33 -3.62 19.73
N TYR A 157 -10.31 -3.58 18.83
CA TYR A 157 -10.54 -2.45 17.93
C TYR A 157 -10.89 -1.17 18.71
N GLN A 158 -10.29 -0.05 18.31
CA GLN A 158 -10.57 1.28 18.85
C GLN A 158 -11.09 2.24 17.78
N LEU A 159 -10.65 2.09 16.52
CA LEU A 159 -10.97 3.03 15.46
C LEU A 159 -10.83 2.35 14.09
N ILE A 160 -11.82 2.58 13.23
CA ILE A 160 -11.68 2.48 11.78
C ILE A 160 -11.99 3.87 11.22
N GLU A 161 -11.05 4.42 10.46
CA GLU A 161 -11.23 5.70 9.77
C GLU A 161 -10.75 5.63 8.33
N ILE A 162 -11.35 6.46 7.48
CA ILE A 162 -11.11 6.53 6.04
C ILE A 162 -10.72 7.95 5.64
N LYS A 163 -9.82 8.08 4.67
CA LYS A 163 -9.51 9.35 4.04
C LYS A 163 -10.75 9.90 3.35
N ARG A 164 -11.06 11.15 3.67
CA ARG A 164 -12.24 11.84 3.17
C ARG A 164 -12.33 11.80 1.64
N GLU A 165 -11.25 12.07 0.93
CA GLU A 165 -11.25 12.12 -0.54
C GLU A 165 -11.74 10.81 -1.21
N PHE A 166 -11.42 9.65 -0.65
CA PHE A 166 -11.86 8.35 -1.16
C PHE A 166 -13.29 8.02 -0.72
N LEU A 167 -13.64 8.40 0.51
CA LEU A 167 -15.01 8.28 1.02
C LEU A 167 -15.99 9.10 0.16
N LEU A 168 -15.64 10.34 -0.19
CA LEU A 168 -16.49 11.20 -1.03
C LEU A 168 -16.71 10.60 -2.41
N ASP A 169 -15.69 9.97 -2.99
CA ASP A 169 -15.78 9.31 -4.29
C ASP A 169 -16.77 8.13 -4.24
N TYR A 170 -16.64 7.26 -3.23
CA TYR A 170 -17.57 6.15 -3.01
C TYR A 170 -19.01 6.62 -2.75
N LEU A 171 -19.17 7.61 -1.87
CA LEU A 171 -20.47 8.20 -1.55
C LEU A 171 -21.13 8.82 -2.79
N ALA A 172 -20.37 9.56 -3.62
CA ALA A 172 -20.85 10.11 -4.88
C ALA A 172 -21.32 9.03 -5.84
N ALA A 173 -20.56 7.93 -5.99
CA ALA A 173 -20.92 6.83 -6.88
C ALA A 173 -22.27 6.21 -6.53
N ARG A 174 -22.55 6.09 -5.23
CA ARG A 174 -23.79 5.51 -4.70
C ARG A 174 -24.90 6.53 -4.44
N ASN A 175 -24.66 7.82 -4.67
CA ASN A 175 -25.57 8.92 -4.32
C ASN A 175 -26.00 8.86 -2.83
N LEU A 176 -25.02 8.74 -1.93
CA LEU A 176 -25.22 8.66 -0.48
C LEU A 176 -24.51 9.83 0.24
N SER A 177 -25.03 10.24 1.39
CA SER A 177 -24.31 11.12 2.33
C SER A 177 -24.02 10.36 3.62
N LEU A 178 -22.84 10.55 4.21
CA LEU A 178 -22.51 9.89 5.48
C LEU A 178 -23.01 10.73 6.65
N ARG A 179 -23.76 10.11 7.55
CA ARG A 179 -24.10 10.68 8.86
C ARG A 179 -23.17 10.10 9.92
N LEU A 180 -22.47 10.98 10.62
CA LEU A 180 -21.74 10.65 11.84
C LEU A 180 -22.61 11.00 13.04
N SER A 181 -22.60 10.15 14.06
CA SER A 181 -23.07 10.51 15.40
C SER A 181 -22.02 10.12 16.42
N TYR A 182 -21.57 11.09 17.20
CA TYR A 182 -20.47 10.86 18.12
C TYR A 182 -20.60 11.60 19.45
N TYR A 183 -19.90 11.04 20.43
CA TYR A 183 -19.90 11.44 21.82
C TYR A 183 -18.46 11.61 22.31
N ARG A 184 -18.22 12.67 23.08
CA ARG A 184 -16.97 12.89 23.81
C ARG A 184 -17.24 13.10 25.29
N GLN A 185 -16.42 12.50 26.12
CA GLN A 185 -16.47 12.70 27.56
C GLN A 185 -15.07 12.99 28.08
N ARG A 186 -14.96 13.99 28.96
CA ARG A 186 -13.78 14.19 29.79
C ARG A 186 -14.19 14.30 31.23
N VAL A 187 -13.45 13.63 32.09
CA VAL A 187 -13.78 13.49 33.51
C VAL A 187 -12.53 13.70 34.33
N GLU A 188 -12.66 14.45 35.42
CA GLU A 188 -11.69 14.44 36.51
C GLU A 188 -12.40 14.39 37.86
N ASN A 189 -11.92 13.51 38.75
CA ASN A 189 -12.36 13.45 40.14
C ASN A 189 -11.38 14.25 41.02
N VAL A 190 -11.84 15.37 41.57
CA VAL A 190 -11.04 16.25 42.44
C VAL A 190 -11.45 16.12 43.91
N PRO A 191 -10.59 16.43 44.89
CA PRO A 191 -10.96 16.36 46.30
C PRO A 191 -12.10 17.31 46.67
N LEU A 192 -12.05 18.54 46.16
CA LEU A 192 -13.02 19.61 46.37
C LEU A 192 -13.08 20.45 45.09
N LEU A 193 -14.23 21.07 44.81
CA LEU A 193 -14.36 22.01 43.69
C LEU A 193 -13.62 23.32 44.01
N GLU A 194 -13.84 23.87 45.21
CA GLU A 194 -13.13 25.03 45.71
C GLU A 194 -11.62 24.71 45.88
N GLY A 195 -10.77 25.57 45.32
CA GLY A 195 -9.31 25.36 45.32
C GLY A 195 -8.79 24.43 44.21
N SER A 196 -9.65 23.92 43.34
CA SER A 196 -9.25 23.21 42.11
C SER A 196 -9.13 24.15 40.91
N GLU A 197 -8.56 23.64 39.80
CA GLU A 197 -8.53 24.29 38.48
C GLU A 197 -9.93 24.56 37.88
N TYR A 198 -10.98 24.03 38.54
CA TYR A 198 -12.38 24.12 38.12
C TYR A 198 -13.22 25.02 39.03
N ALA A 199 -12.63 25.71 40.01
CA ALA A 199 -13.36 26.48 41.02
C ALA A 199 -14.32 27.56 40.46
N GLU A 200 -14.03 28.09 39.27
CA GLU A 200 -14.86 29.09 38.58
C GLU A 200 -15.93 28.47 37.66
N LEU A 201 -15.98 27.15 37.55
CA LEU A 201 -16.93 26.46 36.69
C LEU A 201 -18.25 26.22 37.41
N THR A 202 -19.33 26.41 36.66
CA THR A 202 -20.69 26.06 37.09
C THR A 202 -21.28 25.11 36.07
N GLU A 203 -22.25 24.31 36.50
CA GLU A 203 -22.94 23.41 35.59
C GLU A 203 -23.56 24.21 34.43
N LEU A 204 -23.38 23.69 33.22
CA LEU A 204 -23.75 24.38 32.00
C LEU A 204 -24.31 23.37 31.00
N ARG A 205 -25.36 23.77 30.30
CA ARG A 205 -25.87 23.07 29.12
C ARG A 205 -26.06 24.08 28.00
N GLU A 206 -25.41 23.84 26.87
CA GLU A 206 -25.43 24.75 25.73
C GLU A 206 -25.43 23.99 24.40
N GLU A 207 -26.04 24.61 23.39
CA GLU A 207 -25.80 24.25 21.99
C GLU A 207 -24.52 24.96 21.54
N ARG A 208 -23.53 24.19 21.11
CA ARG A 208 -22.20 24.68 20.75
C ARG A 208 -21.65 23.94 19.53
N ASN A 209 -21.18 24.70 18.54
CA ASN A 209 -20.52 24.17 17.35
C ASN A 209 -21.33 23.06 16.64
N GLY A 210 -22.65 23.23 16.57
CA GLY A 210 -23.58 22.29 15.94
C GLY A 210 -23.87 21.02 16.74
N GLY A 211 -23.55 20.98 18.03
CA GLY A 211 -23.88 19.87 18.92
C GLY A 211 -24.20 20.34 20.33
N ARG A 212 -24.57 19.41 21.20
CA ARG A 212 -24.91 19.68 22.60
C ARG A 212 -23.70 19.48 23.51
N PHE A 213 -23.35 20.49 24.29
CA PHE A 213 -22.35 20.39 25.35
C PHE A 213 -23.00 20.46 26.73
N GLU A 214 -22.56 19.61 27.63
CA GLU A 214 -22.96 19.61 29.04
C GLU A 214 -21.72 19.56 29.94
N LEU A 215 -21.66 20.46 30.93
CA LEU A 215 -20.72 20.40 32.03
C LEU A 215 -21.48 20.05 33.30
N ARG A 216 -21.13 18.93 33.92
CA ARG A 216 -21.75 18.39 35.13
C ARG A 216 -20.75 18.40 36.28
N ILE A 217 -21.20 18.79 37.47
CA ILE A 217 -20.38 18.85 38.67
C ILE A 217 -21.15 18.17 39.80
N ARG A 218 -20.72 16.98 40.21
CA ARG A 218 -21.47 16.12 41.13
C ARG A 218 -20.58 15.55 42.21
N ASP A 219 -21.12 15.35 43.40
CA ASP A 219 -20.41 14.56 44.42
C ASP A 219 -20.23 13.13 43.92
N ILE A 220 -19.04 12.55 44.12
CA ILE A 220 -18.74 11.19 43.66
C ILE A 220 -19.69 10.17 44.33
N ASN A 221 -20.12 10.47 45.55
CA ASN A 221 -21.10 9.65 46.25
C ASN A 221 -22.50 9.69 45.60
N ASP A 222 -22.87 10.75 44.91
CA ASP A 222 -24.15 10.82 44.18
C ASP A 222 -24.09 10.04 42.86
N VAL A 223 -22.89 9.81 42.33
CA VAL A 223 -22.67 9.03 41.11
C VAL A 223 -22.59 7.53 41.39
N PHE A 224 -21.90 7.12 42.46
CA PHE A 224 -21.59 5.71 42.74
C PHE A 224 -22.20 5.17 44.04
N GLY A 225 -22.67 6.05 44.91
CA GLY A 225 -23.44 5.69 46.10
C GLY A 225 -24.91 5.46 45.74
N GLY A 226 -25.61 4.75 46.61
CA GLY A 226 -27.02 4.42 46.43
C GLY A 226 -27.41 3.10 47.05
N GLY A 227 -28.71 2.84 47.07
CA GLY A 227 -29.25 1.52 47.42
C GLY A 227 -29.10 0.55 46.26
N TRP A 228 -28.86 -0.71 46.57
CA TRP A 228 -28.98 -1.81 45.62
C TRP A 228 -30.01 -2.81 46.13
N ALA A 229 -30.72 -3.42 45.21
CA ALA A 229 -31.56 -4.58 45.48
C ALA A 229 -31.21 -5.67 44.48
N THR A 230 -30.97 -6.88 44.97
CA THR A 230 -30.75 -8.07 44.15
C THR A 230 -31.94 -8.98 44.33
N PHE A 231 -32.57 -9.33 43.21
CA PHE A 231 -33.62 -10.34 43.15
C PHE A 231 -33.04 -11.57 42.47
N ARG A 232 -33.17 -12.71 43.14
CA ARG A 232 -32.87 -14.00 42.54
C ARG A 232 -34.14 -14.81 42.55
N ALA A 233 -34.60 -15.19 41.37
CA ALA A 233 -35.71 -16.11 41.18
C ALA A 233 -35.17 -17.40 40.58
N TRP A 234 -35.74 -18.55 40.96
CA TRP A 234 -35.37 -19.86 40.45
C TRP A 234 -36.59 -20.76 40.32
N ARG A 235 -36.49 -21.80 39.51
CA ARG A 235 -37.54 -22.81 39.34
C ARG A 235 -37.45 -23.86 40.44
N THR A 236 -38.59 -24.33 40.92
CA THR A 236 -38.68 -25.37 41.97
C THR A 236 -39.30 -26.67 41.46
N ASP A 237 -39.67 -26.74 40.19
CA ASP A 237 -40.38 -27.85 39.55
C ASP A 237 -39.50 -28.67 38.59
N VAL A 238 -38.19 -28.59 38.76
CA VAL A 238 -37.20 -29.31 37.95
C VAL A 238 -36.66 -30.45 38.80
N ASP A 239 -36.79 -31.67 38.30
CA ASP A 239 -36.11 -32.82 38.88
C ASP A 239 -34.68 -32.86 38.35
N GLU A 240 -33.70 -32.63 39.23
CA GLU A 240 -32.28 -32.60 38.88
C GLU A 240 -31.70 -33.99 38.60
N ASP A 241 -32.41 -35.06 39.01
CA ASP A 241 -32.01 -36.46 38.77
C ASP A 241 -32.50 -37.00 37.41
N GLU A 242 -33.36 -36.25 36.69
CA GLU A 242 -33.74 -36.60 35.33
C GLU A 242 -32.60 -36.28 34.34
N ASP A 243 -32.33 -37.20 33.41
CA ASP A 243 -31.31 -36.99 32.35
C ASP A 243 -31.69 -35.86 31.37
N ALA A 244 -32.98 -35.51 31.27
CA ALA A 244 -33.50 -34.47 30.38
C ALA A 244 -34.77 -33.81 30.96
N PRO A 245 -34.64 -33.00 32.03
CA PRO A 245 -35.78 -32.44 32.72
C PRO A 245 -36.54 -31.44 31.86
N VAL A 246 -37.87 -31.47 31.93
CA VAL A 246 -38.76 -30.60 31.15
C VAL A 246 -39.39 -29.53 32.06
N MET A 247 -39.16 -28.26 31.74
CA MET A 247 -39.81 -27.14 32.44
C MET A 247 -41.13 -26.75 31.78
N GLY A 248 -42.21 -26.69 32.56
CA GLY A 248 -43.47 -26.08 32.13
C GLY A 248 -43.42 -24.54 32.15
N PRO A 249 -44.51 -23.86 31.74
CA PRO A 249 -44.64 -22.41 31.90
C PRO A 249 -44.44 -21.97 33.36
N GLY A 250 -43.75 -20.84 33.57
CA GLY A 250 -43.56 -20.28 34.91
C GLY A 250 -44.87 -19.79 35.52
N ASN A 251 -45.08 -20.08 36.80
CA ASN A 251 -46.20 -19.66 37.63
C ASN A 251 -45.77 -19.51 39.09
N ASP A 252 -46.62 -18.92 39.92
CA ASP A 252 -46.28 -18.61 41.33
C ASP A 252 -46.03 -19.86 42.20
N HIS A 253 -46.41 -21.05 41.74
CA HIS A 253 -46.30 -22.30 42.49
C HIS A 253 -45.04 -23.09 42.11
N ASN A 254 -44.41 -22.76 40.98
CA ASN A 254 -43.20 -23.43 40.49
C ASN A 254 -41.97 -22.51 40.43
N THR A 255 -42.05 -21.35 41.09
CA THR A 255 -40.96 -20.38 41.15
C THR A 255 -40.70 -19.98 42.60
N GLY A 256 -39.45 -20.15 43.05
CA GLY A 256 -38.95 -19.59 44.30
C GLY A 256 -38.26 -18.24 44.04
N HIS A 257 -38.18 -17.39 45.06
CA HIS A 257 -37.39 -16.18 44.97
C HIS A 257 -36.77 -15.81 46.32
N GLU A 258 -35.68 -15.07 46.27
CA GLU A 258 -35.11 -14.34 47.39
C GLU A 258 -34.79 -12.91 46.93
N SER A 259 -34.90 -11.97 47.87
CA SER A 259 -34.47 -10.60 47.65
C SER A 259 -33.52 -10.20 48.76
N SER A 260 -32.51 -9.44 48.38
CA SER A 260 -31.60 -8.77 49.32
C SER A 260 -31.47 -7.32 48.90
N GLN A 261 -31.28 -6.45 49.88
CA GLN A 261 -31.07 -5.04 49.66
C GLN A 261 -29.91 -4.56 50.52
N GLY A 262 -29.22 -3.54 50.06
CA GLY A 262 -28.13 -2.95 50.80
C GLY A 262 -27.84 -1.53 50.34
N GLN A 263 -26.98 -0.86 51.10
CA GLN A 263 -26.52 0.49 50.77
C GLN A 263 -25.05 0.45 50.39
N ARG A 264 -24.69 1.23 49.37
CA ARG A 264 -23.32 1.50 48.96
C ARG A 264 -23.07 3.00 49.05
N GLY A 265 -21.91 3.41 49.54
CA GLY A 265 -21.56 4.82 49.67
C GLY A 265 -20.22 5.04 50.34
N GLY A 266 -19.96 6.29 50.73
CA GLY A 266 -18.69 6.71 51.35
C GLY A 266 -17.62 7.13 50.34
N TYR A 267 -18.02 7.41 49.09
CA TYR A 267 -17.12 7.94 48.08
C TYR A 267 -16.83 9.42 48.34
N GLN A 268 -15.56 9.80 48.34
CA GLN A 268 -15.13 11.16 48.64
C GLN A 268 -14.67 11.88 47.37
N GLY A 269 -14.98 13.17 47.27
CA GLY A 269 -14.57 14.06 46.21
C GLY A 269 -15.71 14.48 45.29
N VAL A 270 -15.37 15.36 44.34
CA VAL A 270 -16.26 15.95 43.34
C VAL A 270 -15.83 15.46 41.95
N ARG A 271 -16.78 14.97 41.16
CA ARG A 271 -16.61 14.63 39.75
C ARG A 271 -16.97 15.83 38.89
N VAL A 272 -16.00 16.31 38.11
CA VAL A 272 -16.21 17.32 37.06
C VAL A 272 -16.19 16.61 35.71
N GLU A 273 -17.23 16.79 34.92
CA GLU A 273 -17.46 16.02 33.70
C GLU A 273 -17.98 16.90 32.56
N GLY A 274 -17.21 16.96 31.48
CA GLY A 274 -17.60 17.62 30.23
C GLY A 274 -18.03 16.60 29.19
N GLU A 275 -19.24 16.73 28.68
CA GLU A 275 -19.88 15.82 27.74
C GLU A 275 -20.27 16.58 26.46
N PHE A 276 -20.00 16.00 25.29
CA PHE A 276 -20.35 16.60 24.01
C PHE A 276 -20.93 15.57 23.06
N TRP A 277 -22.10 15.87 22.50
CA TRP A 277 -22.73 15.08 21.43
C TRP A 277 -22.83 15.92 20.18
N ARG A 278 -22.49 15.35 19.03
CA ARG A 278 -22.76 16.00 17.75
C ARG A 278 -23.07 14.98 16.68
N ASP A 279 -24.04 15.34 15.87
CA ASP A 279 -24.34 14.66 14.61
C ASP A 279 -23.88 15.54 13.45
N GLU A 280 -23.23 14.92 12.47
CA GLU A 280 -22.56 15.63 11.38
C GLU A 280 -22.80 14.93 10.05
N TRP A 281 -23.11 15.71 9.01
CA TRP A 281 -23.18 15.20 7.64
C TRP A 281 -21.86 15.39 6.91
N ILE A 282 -21.50 14.39 6.11
CA ILE A 282 -20.42 14.48 5.12
C ILE A 282 -21.04 14.29 3.75
N GLU A 283 -21.12 15.40 3.01
CA GLU A 283 -21.64 15.44 1.66
C GLU A 283 -20.56 15.07 0.65
N HIS A 284 -20.94 14.28 -0.35
CA HIS A 284 -20.12 14.07 -1.54
C HIS A 284 -20.14 15.29 -2.45
N GLN A 285 -19.19 15.36 -3.39
CA GLN A 285 -19.08 16.48 -4.35
C GLN A 285 -19.73 16.17 -5.70
N SER A 286 -20.60 15.15 -5.76
CA SER A 286 -21.28 14.68 -6.97
C SER A 286 -20.32 14.24 -8.08
N GLN A 287 -19.06 13.98 -7.73
CA GLN A 287 -18.00 13.50 -8.60
C GLN A 287 -17.39 12.24 -7.99
N SER A 288 -17.25 11.21 -8.80
CA SER A 288 -16.66 9.92 -8.45
C SER A 288 -15.76 9.46 -9.59
N MET A 289 -14.47 9.80 -9.49
CA MET A 289 -13.48 9.43 -10.50
C MET A 289 -13.03 7.99 -10.34
N ARG A 290 -12.94 7.50 -9.09
CA ARG A 290 -12.38 6.17 -8.77
C ARG A 290 -13.41 5.06 -8.91
N VAL A 291 -14.65 5.30 -8.49
CA VAL A 291 -15.68 4.27 -8.44
C VAL A 291 -16.60 4.32 -9.66
N ARG A 292 -17.15 5.50 -10.01
CA ARG A 292 -18.05 5.66 -11.16
C ARG A 292 -17.31 5.92 -12.48
N GLY A 293 -16.07 6.42 -12.42
CA GLY A 293 -15.28 6.77 -13.60
C GLY A 293 -15.65 8.12 -14.21
N ASP A 294 -16.13 9.07 -13.40
CA ASP A 294 -16.38 10.44 -13.86
C ASP A 294 -15.10 11.09 -14.40
N ALA A 295 -15.27 12.00 -15.36
CA ALA A 295 -14.15 12.69 -15.99
C ALA A 295 -13.29 13.46 -14.96
N ASP A 296 -11.97 13.27 -15.05
CA ASP A 296 -10.99 14.03 -14.29
C ASP A 296 -10.65 15.34 -15.03
N THR A 297 -10.84 16.46 -14.35
CA THR A 297 -10.54 17.80 -14.88
C THR A 297 -9.09 18.22 -14.71
N ASN A 298 -8.28 17.45 -13.97
CA ASN A 298 -6.89 17.76 -13.62
C ASN A 298 -5.87 16.95 -14.44
N LEU A 299 -6.28 16.36 -15.57
CA LEU A 299 -5.37 15.63 -16.44
C LEU A 299 -4.30 16.56 -17.08
N PRO A 300 -3.07 16.06 -17.31
CA PRO A 300 -2.01 16.86 -17.89
C PRO A 300 -2.20 17.10 -19.40
N GLN A 301 -1.33 17.96 -19.96
CA GLN A 301 -1.20 18.16 -21.41
C GLN A 301 0.14 17.66 -21.92
N PHE A 302 0.14 17.09 -23.12
CA PHE A 302 1.33 16.52 -23.77
C PHE A 302 1.69 17.30 -25.03
N ILE A 303 2.99 17.47 -25.28
CA ILE A 303 3.56 17.95 -26.54
C ILE A 303 3.39 16.84 -27.58
N VAL A 304 2.72 17.17 -28.68
CA VAL A 304 2.35 16.22 -29.75
C VAL A 304 2.97 16.56 -31.11
N GLU A 305 3.51 17.76 -31.28
CA GLU A 305 4.14 18.22 -32.54
C GLU A 305 5.53 18.83 -32.31
N THR A 306 6.29 18.93 -33.40
CA THR A 306 7.66 19.48 -33.42
C THR A 306 7.76 20.98 -33.11
N ASP A 307 6.66 21.72 -33.26
CA ASP A 307 6.55 23.14 -32.92
C ASP A 307 6.23 23.39 -31.44
N GLY A 308 6.11 22.32 -30.64
CA GLY A 308 5.76 22.40 -29.22
C GLY A 308 4.26 22.47 -28.95
N LYS A 309 3.39 22.30 -29.96
CA LYS A 309 1.94 22.22 -29.76
C LYS A 309 1.59 21.15 -28.74
N ARG A 310 0.68 21.48 -27.83
CA ARG A 310 0.17 20.60 -26.79
C ARG A 310 -1.29 20.22 -27.04
N MET A 311 -1.68 19.04 -26.55
CA MET A 311 -3.07 18.57 -26.48
C MET A 311 -3.37 18.07 -25.07
N ALA A 312 -4.63 18.21 -24.63
CA ALA A 312 -5.06 17.64 -23.36
C ALA A 312 -5.04 16.11 -23.43
N SER A 313 -4.76 15.44 -22.30
CA SER A 313 -4.78 13.98 -22.24
C SER A 313 -6.13 13.38 -22.65
N SER A 314 -7.23 14.04 -22.26
CA SER A 314 -8.59 13.63 -22.65
C SER A 314 -8.83 13.64 -24.17
N GLU A 315 -8.11 14.49 -24.92
CA GLU A 315 -8.17 14.49 -26.40
C GLU A 315 -7.32 13.37 -27.03
N LEU A 316 -6.41 12.78 -26.24
CA LEU A 316 -5.56 11.66 -26.63
C LEU A 316 -6.16 10.30 -26.26
N ASP A 317 -7.22 10.29 -25.43
CA ASP A 317 -7.92 9.09 -24.97
C ASP A 317 -8.86 8.53 -26.07
N ASN A 318 -8.26 8.16 -27.20
CA ASN A 318 -8.94 7.56 -28.33
C ASN A 318 -7.99 6.56 -29.01
N GLU A 319 -8.42 5.30 -29.12
CA GLU A 319 -7.63 4.24 -29.74
C GLU A 319 -7.23 4.55 -31.20
N ASP A 320 -8.06 5.32 -31.92
CA ASP A 320 -7.83 5.72 -33.31
C ASP A 320 -7.06 7.06 -33.45
N ILE A 321 -6.49 7.59 -32.37
CA ILE A 321 -5.82 8.91 -32.37
C ILE A 321 -4.65 8.98 -33.37
N GLY A 322 -4.02 7.85 -33.70
CA GLY A 322 -2.99 7.73 -34.73
C GLY A 322 -1.71 8.50 -34.43
N ARG A 323 -1.38 8.69 -33.15
CA ARG A 323 -0.27 9.55 -32.68
C ARG A 323 0.63 8.83 -31.67
N TRP A 324 1.89 9.24 -31.65
CA TRP A 324 2.87 8.85 -30.63
C TRP A 324 3.31 10.06 -29.82
N LEU A 325 3.81 9.80 -28.62
CA LEU A 325 4.40 10.78 -27.72
C LEU A 325 5.87 10.42 -27.48
N TRP A 326 6.70 11.44 -27.23
CA TRP A 326 8.13 11.29 -26.97
C TRP A 326 8.46 11.65 -25.53
N PHE A 327 9.30 10.84 -24.90
CA PHE A 327 9.69 10.99 -23.49
C PHE A 327 11.18 10.78 -23.29
N ARG A 328 11.74 11.52 -22.32
CA ARG A 328 13.10 11.25 -21.84
C ARG A 328 13.17 9.87 -21.20
N SER A 329 14.25 9.16 -21.44
CA SER A 329 14.46 7.79 -20.92
C SER A 329 14.54 7.67 -19.41
N THR A 330 14.71 8.79 -18.71
CA THR A 330 14.63 8.85 -17.24
C THR A 330 13.26 8.48 -16.69
N VAL A 331 12.18 8.61 -17.48
CA VAL A 331 10.83 8.21 -17.04
C VAL A 331 10.77 6.75 -16.59
N VAL A 332 11.58 5.87 -17.20
CA VAL A 332 11.60 4.45 -16.85
C VAL A 332 12.13 4.25 -15.43
N THR A 333 13.25 4.90 -15.07
CA THR A 333 13.80 4.75 -13.72
C THR A 333 12.93 5.41 -12.67
N ASP A 334 12.24 6.49 -13.03
CA ASP A 334 11.40 7.23 -12.09
C ASP A 334 10.15 6.39 -11.79
N LEU A 335 9.53 5.79 -12.80
CA LEU A 335 8.44 4.81 -12.64
C LEU A 335 8.88 3.53 -11.91
N LEU A 336 10.04 2.96 -12.24
CA LEU A 336 10.58 1.78 -11.51
C LEU A 336 10.95 2.08 -10.06
N GLY A 337 11.05 3.35 -9.66
CA GLY A 337 11.19 3.77 -8.27
C GLY A 337 9.91 3.59 -7.44
N HIS A 338 8.76 3.47 -8.09
CA HIS A 338 7.47 3.25 -7.43
C HIS A 338 7.20 1.76 -7.22
N ARG A 339 6.45 1.45 -6.15
CA ARG A 339 6.12 0.08 -5.79
C ARG A 339 5.20 -0.53 -6.85
N GLY A 340 5.44 -1.79 -7.20
CA GLY A 340 4.60 -2.54 -8.13
C GLY A 340 4.88 -2.25 -9.61
N PHE A 341 5.84 -1.38 -9.92
CA PHE A 341 6.29 -1.15 -11.30
C PHE A 341 7.33 -2.19 -11.72
N ALA A 342 7.23 -2.64 -12.97
CA ALA A 342 8.19 -3.58 -13.54
C ALA A 342 8.48 -3.26 -15.01
N LEU A 343 9.74 -3.49 -15.41
CA LEU A 343 10.18 -3.38 -16.79
C LEU A 343 10.14 -4.75 -17.45
N LYS A 344 9.56 -4.81 -18.64
CA LYS A 344 9.55 -5.99 -19.51
C LYS A 344 10.12 -5.62 -20.87
N TRP A 345 10.90 -6.51 -21.47
CA TRP A 345 11.41 -6.35 -22.83
C TRP A 345 10.66 -7.26 -23.81
N TYR A 346 10.63 -6.86 -25.08
CA TYR A 346 10.13 -7.67 -26.19
C TYR A 346 11.17 -7.82 -27.31
N THR A 347 11.92 -6.75 -27.58
CA THR A 347 13.01 -6.73 -28.56
C THR A 347 14.18 -5.90 -28.02
N ALA A 348 15.21 -5.63 -28.82
CA ALA A 348 16.34 -4.81 -28.37
C ALA A 348 15.95 -3.38 -28.00
N GLU A 349 14.94 -2.83 -28.67
CA GLU A 349 14.49 -1.45 -28.48
C GLU A 349 13.03 -1.32 -28.07
N THR A 350 12.24 -2.39 -27.96
CA THR A 350 10.84 -2.33 -27.48
C THR A 350 10.63 -3.09 -26.18
N GLY A 351 9.78 -2.53 -25.33
CA GLY A 351 9.43 -3.10 -24.04
C GLY A 351 8.10 -2.56 -23.54
N ALA A 352 7.79 -2.85 -22.27
CA ALA A 352 6.67 -2.27 -21.57
C ALA A 352 7.03 -1.95 -20.12
N ILE A 353 6.37 -0.92 -19.59
CA ILE A 353 6.32 -0.63 -18.17
C ILE A 353 4.99 -1.15 -17.65
N CYS A 354 5.03 -2.17 -16.79
CA CYS A 354 3.86 -2.70 -16.12
C CYS A 354 3.67 -1.94 -14.81
N SER A 355 2.47 -1.43 -14.55
CA SER A 355 2.11 -0.80 -13.28
C SER A 355 1.06 -1.61 -12.51
N THR A 356 0.67 -1.11 -11.34
CA THR A 356 -0.37 -1.71 -10.49
C THR A 356 -1.78 -1.58 -11.05
N SER A 357 -1.98 -0.73 -12.08
CA SER A 357 -3.27 -0.58 -12.76
C SER A 357 -3.58 -1.69 -13.76
N SER A 358 -2.79 -2.77 -13.77
CA SER A 358 -2.88 -3.93 -14.68
C SER A 358 -2.58 -3.64 -16.16
N TYR A 359 -2.31 -2.39 -16.52
CA TYR A 359 -1.89 -2.00 -17.86
C TYR A 359 -0.37 -2.11 -18.05
N ALA A 360 0.02 -2.49 -19.27
CA ALA A 360 1.39 -2.45 -19.73
C ALA A 360 1.54 -1.29 -20.72
N THR A 361 2.32 -0.27 -20.35
CA THR A 361 2.61 0.87 -21.24
C THR A 361 3.72 0.46 -22.19
N HIS A 362 3.37 0.15 -23.44
CA HIS A 362 4.31 -0.30 -24.45
C HIS A 362 5.14 0.86 -24.99
N PHE A 363 6.45 0.68 -25.08
CA PHE A 363 7.35 1.71 -25.59
C PHE A 363 8.35 1.16 -26.59
N GLY A 364 8.91 2.06 -27.39
CA GLY A 364 10.12 1.81 -28.17
C GLY A 364 11.14 2.91 -28.01
N ILE A 365 12.43 2.57 -28.02
CA ILE A 365 13.55 3.50 -28.01
C ILE A 365 13.87 3.89 -29.46
N ASN A 366 14.06 5.18 -29.71
CA ASN A 366 14.40 5.69 -31.05
C ASN A 366 15.89 6.07 -31.20
N SER A 367 16.25 6.66 -32.33
CA SER A 367 17.65 7.02 -32.62
C SER A 367 18.17 8.23 -31.83
N ALA A 368 17.29 8.98 -31.16
CA ALA A 368 17.65 10.08 -30.25
C ALA A 368 17.63 9.63 -28.77
N ASP A 369 17.55 8.32 -28.52
CA ASP A 369 17.45 7.71 -27.19
C ASP A 369 16.22 8.15 -26.37
N LEU A 370 15.17 8.58 -27.05
CA LEU A 370 13.86 8.89 -26.47
C LEU A 370 12.98 7.64 -26.48
N LEU A 371 12.10 7.52 -25.47
CA LEU A 371 10.98 6.59 -25.54
C LEU A 371 9.91 7.19 -26.45
N THR A 372 9.37 6.34 -27.29
CA THR A 372 8.18 6.58 -28.10
C THR A 372 7.08 5.66 -27.62
N VAL A 373 5.91 6.22 -27.32
CA VAL A 373 4.75 5.49 -26.78
C VAL A 373 3.52 5.92 -27.58
N TYR A 374 2.59 5.00 -27.84
CA TYR A 374 1.33 5.36 -28.48
C TYR A 374 0.51 6.28 -27.56
N ALA A 375 -0.05 7.37 -28.08
CA ALA A 375 -0.57 8.42 -27.22
C ALA A 375 -1.76 7.96 -26.36
N TYR A 376 -2.62 7.11 -26.92
CA TYR A 376 -3.72 6.48 -26.19
C TYR A 376 -3.26 5.63 -25.00
N ASP A 377 -2.12 4.92 -25.14
CA ASP A 377 -1.57 4.10 -24.06
C ASP A 377 -1.17 4.93 -22.83
N ILE A 378 -0.86 6.22 -23.02
CA ILE A 378 -0.60 7.17 -21.92
C ILE A 378 -1.90 7.77 -21.41
N ALA A 379 -2.80 8.16 -22.31
CA ALA A 379 -4.04 8.86 -21.96
C ALA A 379 -5.00 8.04 -21.10
N ARG A 380 -4.98 6.71 -21.24
CA ARG A 380 -5.78 5.77 -20.43
C ARG A 380 -5.20 5.44 -19.05
N LEU A 381 -3.98 5.88 -18.74
CA LEU A 381 -3.35 5.58 -17.46
C LEU A 381 -4.05 6.33 -16.32
N PRO A 382 -3.90 5.87 -15.05
CA PRO A 382 -4.34 6.66 -13.91
C PRO A 382 -3.74 8.08 -13.92
N PRO A 383 -4.49 9.12 -13.49
CA PRO A 383 -4.06 10.52 -13.58
C PRO A 383 -2.67 10.79 -13.01
N TRP A 384 -2.31 10.18 -11.89
CA TRP A 384 -1.01 10.39 -11.25
C TRP A 384 0.15 9.81 -12.09
N GLU A 385 -0.04 8.67 -12.78
CA GLU A 385 0.95 8.12 -13.71
C GLU A 385 1.13 9.06 -14.90
N GLN A 386 0.02 9.59 -15.44
CA GLN A 386 0.07 10.56 -16.55
C GLN A 386 0.90 11.79 -16.20
N HIS A 387 0.85 12.28 -14.96
CA HIS A 387 1.65 13.41 -14.52
C HIS A 387 3.16 13.09 -14.50
N ILE A 388 3.54 11.88 -14.13
CA ILE A 388 4.94 11.43 -14.22
C ILE A 388 5.37 11.43 -15.68
N TRP A 389 4.57 10.83 -16.57
CA TRP A 389 4.84 10.85 -18.02
C TRP A 389 4.95 12.28 -18.57
N ALA A 390 4.03 13.16 -18.21
CA ALA A 390 4.01 14.55 -18.67
C ALA A 390 5.27 15.33 -18.24
N ALA A 391 5.83 15.03 -17.07
CA ALA A 391 7.08 15.64 -16.59
C ALA A 391 8.30 15.26 -17.46
N HIS A 392 8.25 14.13 -18.17
CA HIS A 392 9.31 13.67 -19.07
C HIS A 392 9.00 13.87 -20.54
N ASN A 393 7.82 14.37 -20.88
CA ASN A 393 7.40 14.58 -22.25
C ASN A 393 8.23 15.69 -22.92
N VAL A 394 8.64 15.43 -24.16
CA VAL A 394 9.46 16.34 -24.97
C VAL A 394 8.90 16.44 -26.38
N ALA A 395 9.32 17.47 -27.12
CA ALA A 395 8.98 17.58 -28.53
C ALA A 395 9.55 16.38 -29.32
N PRO A 396 8.87 15.95 -30.40
CA PRO A 396 9.33 14.86 -31.24
C PRO A 396 10.75 15.09 -31.78
N ASP A 397 11.64 14.13 -31.55
CA ASP A 397 12.98 14.08 -32.13
C ASP A 397 13.38 12.62 -32.35
N GLY A 398 14.25 12.33 -33.32
CA GLY A 398 14.72 10.97 -33.61
C GLY A 398 13.66 10.01 -34.21
N LYS A 399 12.52 10.56 -34.68
CA LYS A 399 11.37 9.81 -35.24
C LYS A 399 10.74 8.83 -34.23
N VAL A 400 9.72 8.08 -34.64
CA VAL A 400 9.19 6.97 -33.81
C VAL A 400 10.19 5.80 -33.84
N SER A 401 10.27 5.02 -32.76
CA SER A 401 11.09 3.82 -32.73
C SER A 401 10.78 2.89 -33.89
N ARG A 402 11.83 2.44 -34.59
CA ARG A 402 11.70 1.57 -35.77
C ARG A 402 11.12 0.22 -35.39
N GLU A 403 11.57 -0.35 -34.28
CA GLU A 403 11.09 -1.65 -33.80
C GLU A 403 9.65 -1.56 -33.30
N LEU A 404 9.26 -0.43 -32.67
CA LEU A 404 7.87 -0.20 -32.27
C LEU A 404 6.93 -0.12 -33.47
N LEU A 405 7.29 0.66 -34.50
CA LEU A 405 6.50 0.71 -35.74
C LEU A 405 6.46 -0.64 -36.45
N ALA A 406 7.55 -1.41 -36.40
CA ALA A 406 7.59 -2.75 -36.97
C ALA A 406 6.58 -3.67 -36.26
N ALA A 407 6.51 -3.62 -34.94
CA ALA A 407 5.54 -4.39 -34.15
C ALA A 407 4.10 -3.89 -34.29
N GLN A 408 3.83 -2.62 -33.99
CA GLN A 408 2.48 -2.07 -33.86
C GLN A 408 1.81 -1.73 -35.20
N VAL A 409 2.58 -1.30 -36.21
CA VAL A 409 2.00 -0.84 -37.49
C VAL A 409 2.19 -1.88 -38.59
N LYS A 410 3.39 -2.47 -38.69
CA LYS A 410 3.70 -3.43 -39.77
C LYS A 410 3.39 -4.88 -39.40
N THR A 411 3.03 -5.14 -38.14
CA THR A 411 2.82 -6.50 -37.61
C THR A 411 3.99 -7.45 -37.90
N GLN A 412 5.22 -6.91 -37.88
CA GLN A 412 6.47 -7.61 -38.13
C GLN A 412 7.49 -7.24 -37.04
N PRO A 413 7.36 -7.77 -35.81
CA PRO A 413 8.29 -7.50 -34.73
C PRO A 413 9.74 -7.80 -35.14
N ALA A 414 10.67 -6.96 -34.70
CA ALA A 414 12.08 -7.13 -35.02
C ALA A 414 12.65 -8.40 -34.35
N PRO A 415 13.48 -9.21 -35.04
CA PRO A 415 14.11 -10.40 -34.47
C PRO A 415 15.35 -10.05 -33.63
N THR A 416 15.27 -8.98 -32.85
CA THR A 416 16.33 -8.49 -31.97
C THR A 416 15.96 -8.77 -30.52
N HIS A 417 16.94 -8.79 -29.61
CA HIS A 417 16.74 -9.15 -28.21
C HIS A 417 17.36 -8.10 -27.31
N ALA A 418 16.72 -7.83 -26.16
CA ALA A 418 17.27 -6.93 -25.16
C ALA A 418 18.54 -7.52 -24.54
N VAL A 419 19.57 -6.68 -24.41
CA VAL A 419 20.87 -7.09 -23.85
C VAL A 419 20.72 -7.52 -22.39
N GLU A 420 19.75 -6.94 -21.68
CA GLU A 420 19.33 -7.31 -20.34
C GLU A 420 18.89 -8.78 -20.27
N GLU A 421 17.98 -9.22 -21.16
CA GLU A 421 17.52 -10.62 -21.19
C GLU A 421 18.62 -11.59 -21.63
N MET A 422 19.41 -11.19 -22.64
CA MET A 422 20.54 -11.99 -23.12
C MET A 422 21.57 -12.25 -22.02
N PHE A 423 21.82 -11.26 -21.16
CA PHE A 423 22.75 -11.39 -20.03
C PHE A 423 22.29 -12.47 -19.05
N PHE A 424 21.04 -12.41 -18.57
CA PHE A 424 20.50 -13.41 -17.64
C PHE A 424 20.43 -14.80 -18.31
N GLY A 425 20.03 -14.87 -19.58
CA GLY A 425 20.07 -16.12 -20.35
C GLY A 425 21.46 -16.73 -20.41
N SER A 426 22.49 -15.91 -20.61
CA SER A 426 23.89 -16.33 -20.63
C SER A 426 24.36 -16.86 -19.27
N MET A 427 23.94 -16.23 -18.16
CA MET A 427 24.22 -16.70 -16.80
C MET A 427 23.59 -18.07 -16.54
N ARG A 428 22.32 -18.27 -16.92
CA ARG A 428 21.60 -19.54 -16.73
C ARG A 428 22.24 -20.67 -17.55
N MET A 429 22.61 -20.37 -18.80
CA MET A 429 23.34 -21.30 -19.66
C MET A 429 24.68 -21.72 -19.02
N LEU A 430 25.45 -20.76 -18.51
CA LEU A 430 26.74 -21.03 -17.88
C LEU A 430 26.59 -21.88 -16.61
N GLU A 431 25.69 -21.51 -15.70
CA GLU A 431 25.36 -22.28 -14.49
C GLU A 431 24.95 -23.72 -14.82
N GLN A 432 24.04 -23.90 -15.79
CA GLN A 432 23.58 -25.22 -16.20
C GLN A 432 24.73 -26.07 -16.76
N GLY A 433 25.65 -25.47 -17.51
CA GLY A 433 26.85 -26.12 -18.01
C GLY A 433 27.77 -26.60 -16.88
N PHE A 434 27.97 -25.78 -15.84
CA PHE A 434 28.74 -26.17 -14.65
C PHE A 434 28.10 -27.34 -13.90
N ARG A 435 26.77 -27.30 -13.68
CA ARG A 435 26.04 -28.40 -13.04
C ARG A 435 26.17 -29.69 -13.84
N LYS A 436 25.96 -29.64 -15.15
CA LYS A 436 26.01 -30.83 -16.03
C LYS A 436 27.40 -31.43 -16.15
N LYS A 437 28.43 -30.60 -16.31
CA LYS A 437 29.80 -31.09 -16.61
C LYS A 437 30.62 -31.38 -15.36
N PHE A 438 30.47 -30.59 -14.31
CA PHE A 438 31.33 -30.65 -13.13
C PHE A 438 30.57 -31.06 -11.85
N GLY A 439 29.23 -31.15 -11.90
CA GLY A 439 28.44 -31.51 -10.72
C GLY A 439 28.46 -30.44 -9.61
N VAL A 440 28.79 -29.20 -9.94
CA VAL A 440 28.85 -28.08 -8.98
C VAL A 440 27.90 -26.95 -9.38
N ASN A 441 27.46 -26.18 -8.39
CA ASN A 441 26.74 -24.93 -8.61
C ASN A 441 27.74 -23.80 -8.81
N LEU A 442 27.62 -23.05 -9.91
CA LEU A 442 28.52 -21.92 -10.18
C LEU A 442 28.19 -20.73 -9.27
N PHE A 443 26.92 -20.50 -8.95
CA PHE A 443 26.47 -19.46 -8.02
C PHE A 443 26.11 -20.01 -6.63
N CYS A 444 26.37 -19.22 -5.58
CA CYS A 444 26.09 -19.57 -4.18
C CYS A 444 24.59 -19.56 -3.82
N HIS A 445 23.78 -18.78 -4.53
CA HIS A 445 22.33 -18.65 -4.34
C HIS A 445 21.69 -18.20 -5.65
N ASP A 446 20.39 -18.47 -5.83
CA ASP A 446 19.60 -18.02 -6.98
C ASP A 446 19.14 -16.56 -6.83
N ILE A 447 18.82 -15.93 -7.96
CA ILE A 447 18.18 -14.60 -8.02
C ILE A 447 16.87 -14.70 -8.80
N GLU A 448 15.94 -13.80 -8.49
CA GLU A 448 14.76 -13.56 -9.31
C GLU A 448 15.10 -12.55 -10.41
N ASP A 449 15.08 -13.02 -11.67
CA ASP A 449 15.53 -12.21 -12.82
C ASP A 449 14.71 -10.91 -12.95
N LYS A 450 13.40 -10.94 -12.66
CA LYS A 450 12.53 -9.75 -12.71
C LYS A 450 12.98 -8.67 -11.73
N SER A 451 13.27 -9.04 -10.49
CA SER A 451 13.77 -8.10 -9.48
C SER A 451 15.18 -7.61 -9.83
N ALA A 452 16.06 -8.49 -10.32
CA ALA A 452 17.40 -8.10 -10.74
C ALA A 452 17.39 -7.15 -11.95
N MET A 453 16.49 -7.34 -12.92
CA MET A 453 16.32 -6.47 -14.09
C MET A 453 15.86 -5.05 -13.73
N GLN A 454 15.22 -4.85 -12.57
CA GLN A 454 14.91 -3.51 -12.08
C GLN A 454 16.18 -2.69 -11.80
N HIS A 455 17.32 -3.32 -11.54
CA HIS A 455 18.60 -2.65 -11.29
C HIS A 455 19.60 -2.83 -12.44
N VAL A 456 19.54 -3.96 -13.15
CA VAL A 456 20.33 -4.25 -14.34
C VAL A 456 19.56 -3.82 -15.58
N SER A 457 19.63 -2.52 -15.89
CA SER A 457 18.99 -1.94 -17.05
C SER A 457 19.77 -0.76 -17.60
N ARG A 458 19.83 -0.63 -18.93
CA ARG A 458 20.51 0.50 -19.59
C ARG A 458 19.97 1.87 -19.17
N PHE A 459 18.71 1.95 -18.73
CA PHE A 459 18.08 3.19 -18.26
C PHE A 459 18.72 3.76 -16.99
N HIS A 460 19.48 2.95 -16.24
CA HIS A 460 20.24 3.43 -15.09
C HIS A 460 21.47 4.24 -15.49
N SER A 461 21.95 4.16 -16.75
CA SER A 461 23.11 4.93 -17.19
C SER A 461 22.70 6.28 -17.78
N LYS A 462 22.78 7.32 -16.95
CA LYS A 462 22.44 8.72 -17.29
C LYS A 462 23.68 9.61 -17.41
N ASP A 463 24.75 9.21 -16.74
CA ASP A 463 26.03 9.89 -16.62
C ASP A 463 27.14 8.89 -16.27
N ARG A 464 28.37 9.37 -16.12
CA ARG A 464 29.51 8.52 -15.76
C ARG A 464 29.33 7.82 -14.41
N ALA A 465 28.83 8.51 -13.38
CA ALA A 465 28.69 7.93 -12.04
C ALA A 465 27.67 6.78 -12.04
N SER A 466 26.55 6.97 -12.72
CA SER A 466 25.49 5.99 -12.86
C SER A 466 25.89 4.81 -13.76
N LEU A 467 26.75 5.02 -14.77
CA LEU A 467 27.39 3.92 -15.51
C LEU A 467 28.29 3.04 -14.61
N LEU A 468 29.08 3.66 -13.71
CA LEU A 468 29.89 2.91 -12.74
C LEU A 468 29.02 2.13 -11.74
N ARG A 469 27.89 2.70 -11.31
CA ARG A 469 26.90 2.00 -10.50
C ARG A 469 26.29 0.81 -11.25
N LEU A 470 25.97 0.94 -12.53
CA LEU A 470 25.51 -0.19 -13.34
C LEU A 470 26.56 -1.31 -13.43
N ALA A 471 27.85 -0.96 -13.57
CA ALA A 471 28.93 -1.96 -13.54
C ALA A 471 29.00 -2.68 -12.18
N LYS A 472 28.83 -1.94 -11.08
CA LYS A 472 28.73 -2.51 -9.72
C LYS A 472 27.56 -3.48 -9.61
N GLU A 473 26.41 -3.16 -10.17
CA GLU A 473 25.24 -4.04 -10.19
C GLU A 473 25.49 -5.33 -10.98
N LEU A 474 26.12 -5.25 -12.15
CA LEU A 474 26.53 -6.43 -12.93
C LEU A 474 27.48 -7.35 -12.15
N VAL A 475 28.48 -6.77 -11.48
CA VAL A 475 29.42 -7.51 -10.63
C VAL A 475 28.70 -8.14 -9.44
N ARG A 476 27.75 -7.43 -8.82
CA ARG A 476 26.93 -7.93 -7.70
C ARG A 476 26.11 -9.15 -8.10
N VAL A 477 25.41 -9.09 -9.24
CA VAL A 477 24.54 -10.19 -9.69
C VAL A 477 25.31 -11.36 -10.28
N PHE A 478 26.56 -11.17 -10.73
CA PHE A 478 27.38 -12.23 -11.33
C PHE A 478 28.58 -12.61 -10.46
N SER A 479 29.62 -11.77 -10.42
CA SER A 479 30.93 -12.09 -9.86
C SER A 479 30.92 -12.33 -8.35
N ASP A 480 30.18 -11.50 -7.60
CA ASP A 480 30.08 -11.61 -6.14
C ASP A 480 29.29 -12.86 -5.71
N ARG A 481 28.50 -13.44 -6.62
CA ARG A 481 27.74 -14.68 -6.41
C ARG A 481 28.50 -15.95 -6.76
N LEU A 482 29.63 -15.85 -7.44
CA LEU A 482 30.41 -17.02 -7.85
C LEU A 482 30.88 -17.84 -6.63
N ASN A 483 30.64 -19.14 -6.67
CA ASN A 483 30.99 -20.08 -5.62
C ASN A 483 32.49 -20.35 -5.60
N ILE A 484 33.21 -19.51 -4.87
CA ILE A 484 34.67 -19.58 -4.77
C ILE A 484 35.18 -20.94 -4.28
N ARG A 485 34.42 -21.62 -3.41
CA ARG A 485 34.81 -22.92 -2.84
C ARG A 485 34.83 -24.00 -3.92
N ASP A 486 33.79 -24.06 -4.74
CA ASP A 486 33.72 -25.06 -5.83
C ASP A 486 34.63 -24.69 -7.00
N LEU A 487 34.80 -23.40 -7.31
CA LEU A 487 35.77 -22.96 -8.32
C LEU A 487 37.22 -23.32 -7.96
N ARG A 488 37.61 -23.28 -6.69
CA ARG A 488 38.94 -23.73 -6.22
C ARG A 488 39.20 -25.22 -6.44
N LYS A 489 38.15 -26.05 -6.39
CA LYS A 489 38.26 -27.48 -6.67
C LYS A 489 38.58 -27.73 -8.15
N LEU A 490 38.04 -26.90 -9.04
CA LEU A 490 38.19 -27.03 -10.50
C LEU A 490 39.43 -26.30 -11.07
N SER A 491 39.90 -25.26 -10.39
CA SER A 491 41.07 -24.50 -10.84
C SER A 491 42.38 -25.26 -10.63
N THR A 492 43.27 -25.19 -11.61
CA THR A 492 44.66 -25.72 -11.57
C THR A 492 45.68 -24.62 -11.27
N HIS A 493 45.23 -23.38 -11.01
CA HIS A 493 46.11 -22.25 -10.71
C HIS A 493 46.96 -22.54 -9.46
N ALA A 494 48.27 -22.25 -9.53
CA ALA A 494 49.22 -22.49 -8.43
C ALA A 494 48.80 -21.77 -7.13
N GLU A 495 48.22 -20.57 -7.25
CA GLU A 495 47.73 -19.76 -6.12
C GLU A 495 46.20 -19.74 -5.99
N LYS A 496 45.49 -20.81 -6.38
CA LYS A 496 44.01 -20.86 -6.37
C LYS A 496 43.37 -20.49 -5.02
N GLU A 497 44.08 -20.68 -3.90
CA GLU A 497 43.61 -20.28 -2.57
C GLU A 497 43.66 -18.76 -2.30
N LYS A 498 44.46 -17.99 -3.05
CA LYS A 498 44.65 -16.54 -2.86
C LYS A 498 43.89 -15.68 -3.86
N ILE A 499 43.57 -16.22 -5.04
CA ILE A 499 42.92 -15.46 -6.11
C ILE A 499 41.38 -15.44 -5.96
N GLY A 500 40.77 -14.36 -6.45
CA GLY A 500 39.31 -14.16 -6.38
C GLY A 500 38.53 -15.00 -7.39
N SER A 501 37.20 -15.03 -7.23
CA SER A 501 36.27 -15.86 -8.01
C SER A 501 36.38 -15.65 -9.54
N ASN A 502 36.45 -14.41 -10.01
CA ASN A 502 36.61 -14.11 -11.45
C ASN A 502 37.92 -14.69 -12.01
N LYS A 503 39.01 -14.65 -11.25
CA LYS A 503 40.31 -15.19 -11.68
C LYS A 503 40.32 -16.71 -11.67
N LEU A 504 39.64 -17.34 -10.72
CA LEU A 504 39.44 -18.80 -10.72
C LEU A 504 38.61 -19.25 -11.93
N LEU A 505 37.53 -18.54 -12.25
CA LEU A 505 36.71 -18.86 -13.42
C LEU A 505 37.49 -18.66 -14.72
N GLN A 506 38.29 -17.59 -14.82
CA GLN A 506 39.21 -17.35 -15.93
C GLN A 506 40.25 -18.47 -16.06
N ASP A 507 40.81 -18.95 -14.95
CA ASP A 507 41.75 -20.08 -14.94
C ASP A 507 41.10 -21.37 -15.48
N ILE A 508 39.91 -21.71 -15.00
CA ILE A 508 39.14 -22.88 -15.48
C ILE A 508 38.89 -22.79 -17.00
N LEU A 509 38.57 -21.60 -17.51
CA LEU A 509 38.44 -21.37 -18.95
C LEU A 509 39.79 -21.57 -19.67
N SER A 510 40.88 -21.05 -19.10
CA SER A 510 42.22 -21.13 -19.69
C SER A 510 42.73 -22.56 -19.87
N GLN A 511 42.31 -23.49 -18.99
CA GLN A 511 42.62 -24.92 -19.12
C GLN A 511 42.08 -25.53 -20.42
N LYS A 512 41.05 -24.92 -21.03
CA LYS A 512 40.45 -25.39 -22.29
C LYS A 512 40.87 -24.59 -23.53
N VAL A 513 41.07 -23.28 -23.42
CA VAL A 513 41.34 -22.40 -24.59
C VAL A 513 42.70 -21.69 -24.56
N GLY A 514 43.52 -21.95 -23.54
CA GLY A 514 44.78 -21.25 -23.31
C GLY A 514 44.63 -19.91 -22.60
N ALA A 515 45.72 -19.45 -21.97
CA ALA A 515 45.72 -18.26 -21.11
C ALA A 515 45.38 -16.96 -21.84
N ASP A 516 45.89 -16.77 -23.06
CA ASP A 516 45.67 -15.52 -23.81
C ASP A 516 44.23 -15.40 -24.28
N LYS A 517 43.64 -16.49 -24.80
CA LYS A 517 42.23 -16.48 -25.21
C LYS A 517 41.31 -16.31 -24.02
N ALA A 518 41.58 -16.98 -22.89
CA ALA A 518 40.83 -16.78 -21.67
C ALA A 518 40.91 -15.34 -21.15
N ARG A 519 42.10 -14.70 -21.23
CA ARG A 519 42.28 -13.28 -20.88
C ARG A 519 41.46 -12.37 -21.79
N GLN A 520 41.41 -12.62 -23.10
CA GLN A 520 40.58 -11.86 -24.04
C GLN A 520 39.09 -12.00 -23.71
N VAL A 521 38.60 -13.23 -23.46
CA VAL A 521 37.19 -13.47 -23.11
C VAL A 521 36.82 -12.78 -21.80
N PHE A 522 37.70 -12.77 -20.81
CA PHE A 522 37.47 -12.13 -19.52
C PHE A 522 37.72 -10.62 -19.48
N ALA A 523 38.19 -10.02 -20.59
CA ALA A 523 38.53 -8.60 -20.62
C ALA A 523 37.35 -7.72 -20.18
N GLU A 524 36.15 -7.97 -20.72
CA GLU A 524 34.98 -7.13 -20.47
C GLU A 524 34.47 -7.28 -19.01
N ILE A 525 34.54 -8.50 -18.46
CA ILE A 525 34.25 -8.78 -17.03
C ILE A 525 35.27 -8.08 -16.12
N ALA A 526 36.55 -8.12 -16.48
CA ALA A 526 37.61 -7.45 -15.73
C ALA A 526 37.44 -5.92 -15.77
N GLY A 527 37.11 -5.35 -16.93
CA GLY A 527 36.83 -3.92 -17.07
C GLY A 527 35.66 -3.46 -16.20
N ALA A 528 34.54 -4.18 -16.22
CA ALA A 528 33.39 -3.88 -15.36
C ALA A 528 33.73 -4.03 -13.86
N TYR A 529 34.56 -5.02 -13.50
CA TYR A 529 35.04 -5.18 -12.13
C TYR A 529 35.92 -4.00 -11.67
N ASP A 530 36.81 -3.53 -12.53
CA ASP A 530 37.66 -2.36 -12.25
C ASP A 530 36.83 -1.07 -12.19
N MET A 531 35.79 -0.94 -13.02
CA MET A 531 34.81 0.15 -12.93
C MET A 531 34.11 0.17 -11.55
N ARG A 532 33.73 -0.99 -11.01
CA ARG A 532 33.17 -1.10 -9.65
C ARG A 532 34.15 -0.60 -8.59
N VAL A 533 35.44 -0.93 -8.70
CA VAL A 533 36.46 -0.47 -7.72
C VAL A 533 36.64 1.04 -7.80
N GLY A 534 36.58 1.61 -9.02
CA GLY A 534 36.66 3.04 -9.26
C GLY A 534 35.50 3.86 -8.68
N ASP A 535 34.31 3.27 -8.52
CA ASP A 535 33.15 3.87 -7.81
C ASP A 535 33.48 4.18 -6.33
N ALA A 536 34.35 3.38 -5.70
CA ALA A 536 34.68 3.50 -4.28
C ALA A 536 35.89 4.40 -3.96
N HIS A 537 36.86 4.55 -4.88
CA HIS A 537 38.10 5.32 -4.67
C HIS A 537 38.67 5.87 -6.00
N PRO A 538 38.68 7.19 -6.27
CA PRO A 538 39.08 7.73 -7.57
C PRO A 538 40.57 8.09 -7.65
N PRO A 539 41.28 7.53 -8.65
CA PRO A 539 42.09 8.37 -9.53
C PRO A 539 41.58 8.28 -10.99
N GLY A 540 41.35 9.43 -11.62
CA GLY A 540 40.59 9.56 -12.87
C GLY A 540 41.14 8.79 -14.10
N SER A 541 42.43 8.50 -14.16
CA SER A 541 43.06 7.74 -15.26
C SER A 541 42.68 6.25 -15.24
N LYS A 542 42.64 5.62 -14.07
CA LYS A 542 42.30 4.18 -13.93
C LYS A 542 40.87 3.86 -14.37
N ILE A 543 39.95 4.81 -14.19
CA ILE A 543 38.55 4.64 -14.57
C ILE A 543 38.38 4.67 -16.10
N ALA A 544 39.13 5.52 -16.80
CA ALA A 544 39.07 5.58 -18.27
C ALA A 544 39.59 4.27 -18.90
N ASP A 545 40.67 3.72 -18.35
CA ASP A 545 41.22 2.43 -18.77
C ASP A 545 40.21 1.29 -18.51
N ALA A 546 39.54 1.30 -17.35
CA ALA A 546 38.51 0.32 -17.02
C ALA A 546 37.31 0.37 -17.98
N ILE A 547 36.82 1.57 -18.32
CA ILE A 547 35.74 1.77 -19.31
C ILE A 547 36.14 1.24 -20.69
N LYS A 548 37.37 1.52 -21.11
CA LYS A 548 37.91 1.01 -22.38
C LYS A 548 38.04 -0.52 -22.36
N LEU A 549 38.50 -1.09 -21.24
CA LEU A 549 38.61 -2.54 -21.04
C LEU A 549 37.23 -3.23 -21.06
N ALA A 550 36.18 -2.56 -20.59
CA ALA A 550 34.79 -3.01 -20.70
C ALA A 550 34.20 -2.88 -22.13
N GLY A 551 34.98 -2.38 -23.10
CA GLY A 551 34.57 -2.25 -24.50
C GLY A 551 33.53 -1.16 -24.76
N ILE A 552 33.49 -0.12 -23.92
CA ILE A 552 32.50 0.96 -24.01
C ILE A 552 33.02 2.10 -24.89
N ASP A 553 32.17 2.55 -25.82
CA ASP A 553 32.43 3.70 -26.68
C ASP A 553 31.91 4.99 -26.01
N GLN A 554 32.84 5.78 -25.46
CA GLN A 554 32.53 7.00 -24.73
C GLN A 554 31.97 8.13 -25.62
N SER A 555 31.96 7.99 -26.95
CA SER A 555 31.34 8.96 -27.86
C SER A 555 29.82 8.82 -27.95
N ARG A 556 29.27 7.68 -27.51
CA ARG A 556 27.83 7.41 -27.50
C ARG A 556 27.16 8.04 -26.28
N SER A 557 25.84 8.17 -26.32
CA SER A 557 25.06 8.57 -25.14
C SER A 557 25.26 7.59 -23.99
N TYR A 558 25.04 8.05 -22.76
CA TYR A 558 25.17 7.18 -21.59
C TYR A 558 24.20 5.99 -21.61
N LEU A 559 22.98 6.16 -22.14
CA LEU A 559 22.04 5.05 -22.32
C LEU A 559 22.66 3.94 -23.19
N ARG A 560 23.29 4.31 -24.31
CA ARG A 560 23.95 3.36 -25.21
C ARG A 560 25.25 2.80 -24.64
N GLN A 561 25.97 3.57 -23.81
CA GLN A 561 27.10 3.04 -23.04
C GLN A 561 26.65 1.99 -22.01
N GLY A 562 25.51 2.22 -21.33
CA GLY A 562 24.90 1.24 -20.43
C GLY A 562 24.47 -0.03 -21.16
N GLU A 563 23.84 0.09 -22.33
CA GLU A 563 23.54 -1.03 -23.23
C GLU A 563 24.81 -1.82 -23.60
N GLN A 564 25.87 -1.12 -24.04
CA GLN A 564 27.15 -1.75 -24.39
C GLN A 564 27.77 -2.48 -23.20
N LEU A 565 27.75 -1.88 -22.01
CA LEU A 565 28.29 -2.49 -20.81
C LEU A 565 27.58 -3.82 -20.50
N ILE A 566 26.25 -3.84 -20.49
CA ILE A 566 25.47 -5.06 -20.22
C ILE A 566 25.72 -6.11 -21.31
N HIS A 567 25.67 -5.70 -22.59
CA HIS A 567 25.91 -6.58 -23.73
C HIS A 567 27.30 -7.22 -23.68
N ASN A 568 28.35 -6.41 -23.54
CA ASN A 568 29.74 -6.87 -23.54
C ASN A 568 29.98 -7.80 -22.35
N PHE A 569 29.54 -7.41 -21.15
CA PHE A 569 29.65 -8.28 -19.97
C PHE A 569 28.93 -9.62 -20.19
N GLY A 570 27.69 -9.61 -20.66
CA GLY A 570 26.93 -10.82 -20.95
C GLY A 570 27.52 -11.67 -22.07
N ARG A 571 28.10 -11.04 -23.10
CA ARG A 571 28.82 -11.71 -24.17
C ARG A 571 30.06 -12.45 -23.66
N SER A 572 30.84 -11.84 -22.77
CA SER A 572 31.95 -12.52 -22.09
C SER A 572 31.49 -13.73 -21.28
N VAL A 573 30.36 -13.62 -20.56
CA VAL A 573 29.74 -14.75 -19.82
C VAL A 573 29.32 -15.86 -20.80
N TRP A 574 28.66 -15.50 -21.90
CA TRP A 574 28.23 -16.45 -22.93
C TRP A 574 29.42 -17.17 -23.57
N PHE A 575 30.47 -16.45 -23.98
CA PHE A 575 31.67 -17.06 -24.55
C PHE A 575 32.36 -17.99 -23.57
N THR A 576 32.38 -17.64 -22.27
CA THR A 576 32.90 -18.54 -21.23
C THR A 576 32.17 -19.88 -21.25
N GLY A 577 30.83 -19.84 -21.32
CA GLY A 577 30.01 -21.05 -21.41
C GLY A 577 30.17 -21.80 -22.73
N LYS A 578 30.15 -21.08 -23.86
CA LYS A 578 30.38 -21.66 -25.20
C LYS A 578 31.71 -22.39 -25.25
N TYR A 579 32.78 -21.78 -24.78
CA TYR A 579 34.10 -22.41 -24.83
C TYR A 579 34.20 -23.58 -23.86
N LEU A 580 33.66 -23.48 -22.64
CA LEU A 580 33.71 -24.59 -21.67
C LEU A 580 32.87 -25.81 -22.08
N PHE A 581 31.70 -25.57 -22.68
CA PHE A 581 30.63 -26.56 -22.82
C PHE A 581 30.16 -26.81 -24.26
N GLY A 582 30.50 -25.95 -25.22
CA GLY A 582 30.22 -26.17 -26.64
C GLY A 582 30.99 -27.38 -27.19
N GLN A 583 30.42 -28.00 -28.24
CA GLN A 583 31.10 -29.06 -28.98
C GLN A 583 32.38 -28.48 -29.64
N PRO A 584 33.48 -29.25 -29.71
CA PRO A 584 34.67 -28.81 -30.42
C PRO A 584 34.32 -28.59 -31.90
N GLU A 585 34.75 -27.45 -32.47
CA GLU A 585 34.72 -27.29 -33.92
C GLU A 585 35.60 -28.40 -34.54
N PRO A 586 35.17 -29.06 -35.62
CA PRO A 586 36.00 -30.02 -36.32
C PRO A 586 37.23 -29.28 -36.84
N HIS A 587 38.41 -29.65 -36.33
CA HIS A 587 39.67 -29.20 -36.87
C HIS A 587 39.74 -29.60 -38.35
N GLU A 588 39.74 -28.63 -39.26
CA GLU A 588 40.20 -28.83 -40.63
C GLU A 588 41.66 -29.29 -40.56
N SER A 589 41.92 -30.39 -41.27
CA SER A 589 43.20 -31.10 -41.35
C SER A 589 44.18 -30.39 -42.27
#